data_AF-A0A835RZQ8-F1
#
_entry.id   AF-A0A835RZQ8-F1
#
_cell.length_a   1.000
_cell.length_b   1.000
_cell.length_c   1.000
_cell.angle_alpha   90.00
_cell.angle_beta   90.00
_cell.angle_gamma   90.00
#
_symmetry.space_group_name_H-M   'P 1'
#
loop_
_entity.id
_entity.type
_entity.pdbx_description
1 polymer ?
#
loop_
_entity_poly.entity_id
_entity_poly.type
_entity_poly.pdbx_seq_one_letter_code
_entity_poly.pdbx_strand_id
1 'polypeptide(L)'
;MFQRNEPPPLPKIEDDGYPKFVVFIRTANVYLWYPLSLITGGSTAKIMVAAKDNFLGKYIYKDTIARNLAAVIYRDEKEIQKTAFRQYRFLRSAKEFRYGFKLIENNNIRAATSSSNVVELPKQEELKTVLDKVKDFVGDAASGAKESFGKLTSLGSLANNESESTTELES
;
A
#
# COMPACT_ATOMS: atom_id res chain seq x y z
N MET A 1 -39.75 10.92 -29.44
CA MET A 1 -38.44 11.40 -28.98
C MET A 1 -38.19 10.84 -27.60
N PHE A 2 -37.17 10.00 -27.41
CA PHE A 2 -36.82 9.47 -26.09
C PHE A 2 -35.94 10.50 -25.37
N GLN A 3 -36.52 11.19 -24.40
CA GLN A 3 -35.80 12.07 -23.48
C GLN A 3 -34.92 11.17 -22.60
N ARG A 4 -33.61 11.11 -22.90
CA ARG A 4 -32.64 10.44 -22.02
C ARG A 4 -32.56 11.29 -20.76
N ASN A 5 -33.21 10.84 -19.68
CA ASN A 5 -32.98 11.41 -18.36
C ASN A 5 -31.46 11.40 -18.10
N GLU A 6 -30.89 12.58 -17.90
CA GLU A 6 -29.47 12.72 -17.60
C GLU A 6 -29.17 11.91 -16.33
N PRO A 7 -28.14 11.05 -16.33
CA PRO A 7 -27.78 10.31 -15.14
C PRO A 7 -27.50 11.31 -14.01
N PRO A 8 -27.93 11.01 -12.77
CA PRO A 8 -27.74 11.91 -11.64
C PRO A 8 -26.26 12.32 -11.56
N PRO A 9 -25.96 13.61 -11.34
CA PRO A 9 -24.60 14.09 -11.33
C PRO A 9 -23.81 13.28 -10.31
N LEU A 10 -22.77 12.61 -10.80
CA LEU A 10 -21.86 11.85 -9.94
C LEU A 10 -21.34 12.79 -8.86
N PRO A 11 -21.25 12.34 -7.59
CA PRO A 11 -20.71 13.16 -6.51
C PRO A 11 -19.38 13.75 -6.96
N LYS A 12 -19.25 15.09 -6.85
CA LYS A 12 -18.03 15.80 -7.20
C LYS A 12 -16.91 15.27 -6.31
N ILE A 13 -15.96 14.59 -6.92
CA ILE A 13 -14.79 14.05 -6.24
C ILE A 13 -14.00 15.28 -5.81
N GLU A 14 -13.95 15.56 -4.51
CA GLU A 14 -13.03 16.54 -3.98
C GLU A 14 -11.61 16.14 -4.41
N ASP A 15 -10.92 17.06 -5.08
CA ASP A 15 -9.57 16.84 -5.58
C ASP A 15 -8.60 17.05 -4.41
N ASP A 16 -8.70 16.16 -3.42
CA ASP A 16 -7.90 16.19 -2.19
C ASP A 16 -6.40 15.95 -2.47
N GLY A 17 -6.01 15.76 -3.74
CA GLY A 17 -4.65 15.49 -4.17
C GLY A 17 -4.09 14.14 -3.69
N TYR A 18 -4.95 13.28 -3.12
CA TYR A 18 -4.61 11.93 -2.69
C TYR A 18 -5.11 10.89 -3.71
N PRO A 19 -4.32 9.84 -3.99
CA PRO A 19 -4.72 8.82 -4.93
C PRO A 19 -5.90 8.02 -4.41
N LYS A 20 -6.84 7.68 -5.29
CA LYS A 20 -8.03 6.90 -4.96
C LYS A 20 -7.94 5.52 -5.60
N PHE A 21 -8.41 4.49 -4.90
CA PHE A 21 -8.33 3.09 -5.31
C PHE A 21 -9.72 2.46 -5.30
N VAL A 22 -10.12 1.86 -6.40
CA VAL A 22 -11.34 1.06 -6.46
C VAL A 22 -11.01 -0.34 -5.97
N VAL A 23 -11.72 -0.79 -4.94
CA VAL A 23 -11.64 -2.15 -4.42
C VAL A 23 -12.61 -3.04 -5.17
N PHE A 24 -12.14 -4.22 -5.53
CA PHE A 24 -12.90 -5.27 -6.19
C PHE A 24 -13.01 -6.50 -5.30
N ILE A 25 -14.13 -7.21 -5.45
CA ILE A 25 -14.36 -8.51 -4.85
C ILE A 25 -14.72 -9.50 -5.95
N ARG A 26 -14.22 -10.73 -5.84
CA ARG A 26 -14.68 -11.87 -6.63
C ARG A 26 -14.77 -13.11 -5.76
N THR A 27 -15.49 -14.12 -6.25
CA THR A 27 -15.46 -15.45 -5.65
C THR A 27 -14.24 -16.21 -6.18
N ALA A 28 -13.67 -17.12 -5.39
CA ALA A 28 -12.51 -17.90 -5.83
C ALA A 28 -12.80 -18.74 -7.10
N ASN A 29 -14.06 -19.15 -7.28
CA ASN A 29 -14.48 -20.02 -8.39
C ASN A 29 -14.87 -19.28 -9.66
N VAL A 30 -15.02 -17.94 -9.63
CA VAL A 30 -15.46 -17.16 -10.79
C VAL A 30 -14.49 -16.02 -11.03
N TYR A 31 -13.97 -15.92 -12.25
CA TYR A 31 -12.97 -14.92 -12.62
C TYR A 31 -13.55 -13.51 -12.86
N LEU A 32 -14.79 -13.25 -12.44
CA LEU A 32 -15.48 -11.98 -12.64
C LEU A 32 -15.33 -11.08 -11.42
N TRP A 33 -14.68 -9.94 -11.62
CA TRP A 33 -14.46 -8.91 -10.60
C TRP A 33 -15.66 -7.96 -10.48
N TYR A 34 -16.07 -7.70 -9.24
CA TYR A 34 -17.15 -6.77 -8.91
C TYR A 34 -16.61 -5.57 -8.14
N PRO A 35 -16.82 -4.34 -8.61
CA PRO A 35 -16.40 -3.14 -7.91
C PRO A 35 -17.23 -2.98 -6.64
N LEU A 36 -16.58 -2.69 -5.52
CA LEU A 36 -17.23 -2.66 -4.21
C LEU A 36 -17.22 -1.27 -3.58
N SER A 37 -16.03 -0.70 -3.37
CA SER A 37 -15.86 0.57 -2.68
C SER A 37 -14.67 1.35 -3.21
N LEU A 38 -14.64 2.65 -2.87
CA LEU A 38 -13.52 3.53 -3.15
C LEU A 38 -12.74 3.79 -1.86
N ILE A 39 -11.42 3.58 -1.89
CA ILE A 39 -10.51 3.87 -0.79
C ILE A 39 -9.62 5.04 -1.20
N THR A 40 -9.58 6.09 -0.39
CA THR A 40 -8.61 7.18 -0.55
C THR A 40 -7.31 6.80 0.14
N GLY A 41 -6.19 6.88 -0.59
CA GLY A 41 -4.86 6.61 -0.05
C GLY A 41 -4.33 7.76 0.81
N GLY A 42 -3.42 7.45 1.72
CA GLY A 42 -2.69 8.47 2.51
C GLY A 42 -1.49 9.08 1.78
N SER A 43 -0.68 9.85 2.51
CA SER A 43 0.55 10.48 2.03
C SER A 43 1.55 9.48 1.45
N THR A 44 1.72 8.32 2.07
CA THR A 44 2.57 7.24 1.55
C THR A 44 2.11 6.75 0.19
N ALA A 45 0.80 6.60 -0.01
CA ALA A 45 0.24 6.17 -1.28
C ALA A 45 0.49 7.22 -2.38
N LYS A 46 0.43 8.51 -2.04
CA LYS A 46 0.76 9.61 -2.95
C LYS A 46 2.21 9.56 -3.41
N ILE A 47 3.16 9.38 -2.48
CA ILE A 47 4.59 9.25 -2.80
C ILE A 47 4.82 8.02 -3.69
N MET A 48 4.19 6.89 -3.37
CA MET A 48 4.29 5.69 -4.19
C MET A 48 3.73 5.89 -5.59
N VAL A 49 2.56 6.51 -5.73
CA VAL A 49 1.93 6.77 -7.04
C VAL A 49 2.81 7.69 -7.88
N ALA A 50 3.41 8.71 -7.27
CA ALA A 50 4.35 9.59 -7.96
C ALA A 50 5.61 8.84 -8.45
N ALA A 51 6.04 7.79 -7.75
CA ALA A 51 7.17 6.96 -8.14
C ALA A 51 6.82 5.85 -9.15
N LYS A 52 5.54 5.68 -9.53
CA LYS A 52 5.08 4.54 -10.36
C LYS A 52 5.71 4.50 -11.75
N ASP A 53 6.07 5.67 -12.30
CA ASP A 53 6.58 5.82 -13.66
C ASP A 53 8.10 5.60 -13.78
N ASN A 54 8.80 5.43 -12.65
CA ASN A 54 10.23 5.07 -12.62
C ASN A 54 10.41 3.54 -12.68
N PHE A 55 11.38 3.06 -13.46
CA PHE A 55 11.55 1.64 -13.83
C PHE A 55 11.67 0.66 -12.64
N LEU A 56 12.31 1.08 -11.55
CA LEU A 56 12.37 0.35 -10.27
C LEU A 56 11.08 0.51 -9.44
N GLY A 57 10.42 1.65 -9.57
CA GLY A 57 9.18 1.98 -8.89
C GLY A 57 7.99 1.13 -9.33
N LYS A 58 7.88 0.76 -10.62
CA LYS A 58 6.70 0.04 -11.16
C LYS A 58 6.36 -1.28 -10.44
N TYR A 59 7.38 -2.06 -10.05
CA TYR A 59 7.19 -3.36 -9.40
C TYR A 59 7.02 -3.23 -7.89
N ILE A 60 7.82 -2.37 -7.25
CA ILE A 60 7.73 -2.08 -5.81
C ILE A 60 6.40 -1.37 -5.49
N TYR A 61 5.94 -0.55 -6.42
CA TYR A 61 4.71 0.23 -6.32
C TYR A 61 3.48 -0.67 -6.11
N LYS A 62 3.30 -1.64 -7.01
CA LYS A 62 2.11 -2.49 -6.98
C LYS A 62 2.11 -3.38 -5.75
N ASP A 63 3.24 -4.01 -5.43
CA ASP A 63 3.34 -4.95 -4.32
C ASP A 63 3.13 -4.27 -2.96
N THR A 64 3.76 -3.13 -2.74
CA THR A 64 3.66 -2.46 -1.44
C THR A 64 2.25 -1.86 -1.24
N ILE A 65 1.60 -1.33 -2.28
CA ILE A 65 0.20 -0.88 -2.17
C ILE A 65 -0.74 -2.06 -2.00
N ALA A 66 -0.52 -3.14 -2.75
CA ALA A 66 -1.32 -4.35 -2.60
C ALA A 66 -1.27 -4.86 -1.16
N ARG A 67 -0.08 -4.94 -0.55
CA ARG A 67 0.04 -5.37 0.85
C ARG A 67 -0.66 -4.43 1.82
N ASN A 68 -0.49 -3.12 1.67
CA ASN A 68 -1.13 -2.13 2.55
C ASN A 68 -2.66 -2.16 2.42
N LEU A 69 -3.20 -2.17 1.20
CA LEU A 69 -4.63 -2.28 0.95
C LEU A 69 -5.19 -3.60 1.46
N ALA A 70 -4.48 -4.70 1.24
CA ALA A 70 -4.89 -6.00 1.72
C ALA A 70 -4.95 -6.03 3.25
N ALA A 71 -3.97 -5.47 3.95
CA ALA A 71 -3.98 -5.37 5.41
C ALA A 71 -5.23 -4.63 5.94
N VAL A 72 -5.61 -3.52 5.28
CA VAL A 72 -6.83 -2.77 5.63
C VAL A 72 -8.08 -3.60 5.33
N ILE A 73 -8.16 -4.21 4.14
CA ILE A 73 -9.32 -5.00 3.73
C ILE A 73 -9.53 -6.21 4.63
N TYR A 74 -8.46 -6.93 4.99
CA TYR A 74 -8.55 -8.10 5.86
C TYR A 74 -8.82 -7.76 7.33
N ARG A 75 -8.43 -6.56 7.78
CA ARG A 75 -8.79 -6.06 9.11
C ARG A 75 -10.30 -5.89 9.24
N ASP A 76 -10.92 -5.29 8.22
CA ASP A 76 -12.35 -4.96 8.21
C ASP A 76 -13.17 -5.89 7.30
N GLU A 77 -12.68 -7.11 7.09
CA GLU A 77 -13.18 -8.02 6.06
C GLU A 77 -14.68 -8.31 6.21
N LYS A 78 -15.13 -8.49 7.44
CA LYS A 78 -16.56 -8.77 7.74
C LYS A 78 -17.45 -7.61 7.32
N GLU A 79 -17.00 -6.37 7.45
CA GLU A 79 -17.77 -5.18 7.07
C GLU A 79 -17.79 -4.99 5.56
N ILE A 80 -16.65 -5.24 4.92
CA ILE A 80 -16.51 -5.25 3.46
C ILE A 80 -17.41 -6.31 2.85
N GLN A 81 -17.40 -7.54 3.36
CA GLN A 81 -18.28 -8.63 2.91
C GLN A 81 -19.76 -8.30 3.15
N LYS A 82 -20.14 -7.75 4.31
CA LYS A 82 -21.53 -7.31 4.55
C LYS A 82 -22.00 -6.30 3.50
N THR A 83 -21.14 -5.35 3.13
CA THR A 83 -21.43 -4.38 2.09
C THR A 83 -21.54 -5.05 0.72
N ALA A 84 -20.62 -5.97 0.41
CA ALA A 84 -20.67 -6.75 -0.83
C ALA A 84 -21.93 -7.59 -0.94
N PHE A 85 -22.39 -8.22 0.15
CA PHE A 85 -23.61 -9.03 0.20
C PHE A 85 -24.88 -8.19 0.06
N ARG A 86 -24.87 -6.95 0.54
CA ARG A 86 -25.98 -6.01 0.33
C ARG A 86 -26.10 -5.64 -1.15
N GLN A 87 -24.97 -5.34 -1.80
CA GLN A 87 -24.94 -4.89 -3.19
C GLN A 87 -25.11 -6.04 -4.19
N TYR A 88 -24.48 -7.19 -3.94
CA TYR A 88 -24.39 -8.33 -4.84
C TYR A 88 -24.94 -9.59 -4.19
N ARG A 89 -26.18 -9.93 -4.53
CA ARG A 89 -26.92 -11.01 -3.87
C ARG A 89 -26.30 -12.39 -4.11
N PHE A 90 -25.66 -12.62 -5.27
CA PHE A 90 -24.98 -13.87 -5.62
C PHE A 90 -23.70 -14.13 -4.79
N LEU A 91 -23.10 -13.09 -4.19
CA LEU A 91 -21.90 -13.26 -3.34
C LEU A 91 -22.24 -13.95 -2.02
N ARG A 92 -23.50 -13.93 -1.58
CA ARG A 92 -23.95 -14.49 -0.29
C ARG A 92 -23.77 -16.01 -0.19
N SER A 93 -23.79 -16.72 -1.31
CA SER A 93 -23.63 -18.18 -1.36
C SER A 93 -22.18 -18.62 -1.53
N ALA A 94 -21.24 -17.69 -1.71
CA ALA A 94 -19.84 -18.01 -1.92
C ALA A 94 -19.13 -18.25 -0.58
N LYS A 95 -18.22 -19.25 -0.57
CA LYS A 95 -17.44 -19.64 0.62
C LYS A 95 -16.07 -18.97 0.68
N GLU A 96 -15.52 -18.63 -0.47
CA GLU A 96 -14.18 -18.02 -0.58
C GLU A 96 -14.22 -16.79 -1.47
N PHE A 97 -13.57 -15.73 -0.99
CA PHE A 97 -13.44 -14.46 -1.69
C PHE A 97 -11.97 -14.17 -2.01
N ARG A 98 -11.79 -13.41 -3.10
CA ARG A 98 -10.54 -12.76 -3.45
C ARG A 98 -10.81 -11.28 -3.61
N TYR A 99 -9.83 -10.48 -3.26
CA TYR A 99 -9.90 -9.04 -3.34
C TYR A 99 -8.89 -8.53 -4.34
N GLY A 100 -9.21 -7.41 -4.96
CA GLY A 100 -8.35 -6.76 -5.93
C GLY A 100 -8.50 -5.25 -5.84
N PHE A 101 -7.59 -4.53 -6.47
CA PHE A 101 -7.67 -3.08 -6.53
C PHE A 101 -7.28 -2.53 -7.90
N LYS A 102 -7.72 -1.30 -8.15
CA LYS A 102 -7.31 -0.50 -9.31
C LYS A 102 -7.12 0.96 -8.91
N LEU A 103 -6.03 1.57 -9.35
CA LEU A 103 -5.78 3.00 -9.16
C LEU A 103 -6.72 3.81 -10.06
N ILE A 104 -7.32 4.87 -9.52
CA ILE A 104 -7.99 5.88 -10.32
C ILE A 104 -6.93 6.85 -10.85
N GLU A 105 -6.71 6.82 -12.16
CA GLU A 105 -5.85 7.76 -12.86
C GLU A 105 -6.69 8.89 -13.47
N ASN A 106 -6.21 10.13 -13.39
CA ASN A 106 -6.81 11.31 -14.00
C ASN A 106 -8.31 11.49 -13.67
N ASN A 107 -8.72 11.11 -12.46
CA ASN A 107 -10.10 11.18 -12.00
C ASN A 107 -11.10 10.34 -12.84
N ASN A 108 -10.61 9.37 -13.63
CA ASN A 108 -11.45 8.56 -14.51
C ASN A 108 -12.00 7.33 -13.76
N ILE A 109 -13.10 7.53 -13.03
CA ILE A 109 -13.78 6.44 -12.32
C ILE A 109 -14.25 5.34 -13.29
N ARG A 110 -14.78 5.70 -14.47
CA ARG A 110 -15.31 4.72 -15.43
C ARG A 110 -14.27 3.68 -15.84
N ALA A 111 -13.05 4.14 -16.13
CA ALA A 111 -11.93 3.25 -16.44
C ALA A 111 -11.49 2.42 -15.22
N ALA A 112 -11.56 3.00 -14.02
CA ALA A 112 -11.19 2.31 -12.79
C ALA A 112 -12.24 1.29 -12.30
N THR A 113 -13.50 1.41 -12.71
CA THR A 113 -14.59 0.47 -12.38
C THR A 113 -14.65 -0.75 -13.32
N SER A 114 -13.91 -0.73 -14.44
CA SER A 114 -13.86 -1.87 -15.35
C SER A 114 -13.15 -3.07 -14.71
N SER A 115 -13.62 -4.28 -14.97
CA SER A 115 -13.02 -5.54 -14.51
C SER A 115 -11.67 -5.88 -15.17
N SER A 116 -11.20 -5.08 -16.14
CA SER A 116 -9.90 -5.27 -16.80
C SER A 116 -8.74 -4.75 -15.94
N ASN A 117 -7.63 -5.50 -15.92
CA ASN A 117 -6.39 -5.14 -15.24
C ASN A 117 -6.51 -4.91 -13.72
N VAL A 118 -7.43 -5.62 -13.06
CA VAL A 118 -7.52 -5.62 -11.59
C VAL A 118 -6.29 -6.33 -11.02
N VAL A 119 -5.57 -5.66 -10.11
CA VAL A 119 -4.44 -6.26 -9.40
C VAL A 119 -4.98 -7.05 -8.23
N GLU A 120 -4.75 -8.36 -8.22
CA GLU A 120 -5.17 -9.24 -7.12
C GLU A 120 -4.32 -8.96 -5.87
N LEU A 121 -4.99 -8.90 -4.73
CA LEU A 121 -4.36 -8.68 -3.45
C LEU A 121 -3.81 -10.01 -2.90
N PRO A 122 -2.65 -9.98 -2.20
CA PRO A 122 -2.09 -11.16 -1.56
C PRO A 122 -3.07 -11.71 -0.52
N LYS A 123 -3.01 -13.01 -0.25
CA LYS A 123 -3.92 -13.65 0.74
C LYS A 123 -3.57 -13.20 2.16
N GLN A 124 -4.53 -13.31 3.07
CA GLN A 124 -4.32 -13.00 4.48
C GLN A 124 -3.15 -13.80 5.10
N GLU A 125 -2.96 -15.05 4.69
CA GLU A 125 -1.87 -15.92 5.16
C GLU A 125 -0.49 -15.36 4.76
N GLU A 126 -0.37 -14.83 3.55
CA GLU A 126 0.86 -14.23 3.04
C GLU A 126 1.19 -12.93 3.78
N LEU A 127 0.18 -12.17 4.18
CA LEU A 127 0.35 -10.92 4.93
C LEU A 127 0.81 -11.16 6.37
N LYS A 128 0.29 -12.18 7.05
CA LYS A 128 0.66 -12.51 8.44
C LYS A 128 2.15 -12.81 8.54
N THR A 129 2.69 -13.64 7.65
CA THR A 129 4.12 -13.95 7.65
C THR A 129 5.01 -12.72 7.49
N VAL A 130 4.55 -11.68 6.80
CA VAL A 130 5.32 -10.45 6.58
C VAL A 130 5.16 -9.47 7.73
N LEU A 131 3.96 -9.34 8.30
CA LEU A 131 3.72 -8.52 9.49
C LEU A 131 4.46 -9.07 10.72
N ASP A 132 4.45 -10.39 10.90
CA ASP A 132 5.24 -11.06 11.92
C ASP A 132 6.73 -10.83 11.68
N LYS A 133 7.23 -10.98 10.45
CA LYS A 133 8.63 -10.65 10.11
C LYS A 133 9.00 -9.21 10.44
N VAL A 134 8.19 -8.21 10.08
CA VAL A 134 8.50 -6.80 10.37
C VAL A 134 8.47 -6.53 11.88
N LYS A 135 7.54 -7.16 12.61
CA LYS A 135 7.49 -7.07 14.06
C LYS A 135 8.70 -7.72 14.72
N ASP A 136 9.15 -8.86 14.21
CA ASP A 136 10.34 -9.57 14.68
C ASP A 136 11.61 -8.78 14.35
N PHE A 137 11.73 -8.20 13.15
CA PHE A 137 12.86 -7.35 12.77
C PHE A 137 12.90 -6.02 13.55
N VAL A 138 11.75 -5.39 13.83
CA VAL A 138 11.70 -4.19 14.67
C VAL A 138 11.91 -4.54 16.14
N GLY A 139 11.46 -5.71 16.59
CA GLY A 139 11.72 -6.24 17.93
C GLY A 139 13.20 -6.55 18.17
N ASP A 140 13.85 -7.23 17.22
CA ASP A 140 15.28 -7.58 17.26
C ASP A 140 16.19 -6.38 16.97
N ALA A 141 15.79 -5.47 16.08
CA ALA A 141 16.55 -4.24 15.87
C ALA A 141 16.38 -3.28 17.05
N ALA A 142 15.22 -3.23 17.72
CA ALA A 142 15.03 -2.42 18.93
C ALA A 142 15.76 -3.01 20.15
N SER A 143 15.92 -4.34 20.23
CA SER A 143 16.74 -4.98 21.27
C SER A 143 18.24 -4.82 21.00
N GLY A 144 18.69 -4.95 19.74
CA GLY A 144 20.11 -4.79 19.36
C GLY A 144 20.61 -3.34 19.21
N ALA A 145 19.74 -2.38 18.86
CA ALA A 145 20.14 -0.97 18.71
C ALA A 145 20.43 -0.28 20.05
N LYS A 146 19.89 -0.81 21.16
CA LYS A 146 20.23 -0.35 22.51
C LYS A 146 21.69 -0.65 22.88
N GLU A 147 22.30 -1.67 22.30
CA GLU A 147 23.68 -2.08 22.59
C GLU A 147 24.71 -1.46 21.63
N SER A 148 24.31 -1.12 20.40
CA SER A 148 25.22 -0.60 19.36
C SER A 148 25.39 0.92 19.36
N PHE A 149 24.32 1.71 19.60
CA PHE A 149 24.43 3.17 19.61
C PHE A 149 25.23 3.71 20.81
N GLY A 150 25.27 2.98 21.92
CA GLY A 150 26.08 3.34 23.10
C GLY A 150 27.59 3.15 22.88
N LYS A 151 28.00 2.22 22.01
CA LYS A 151 29.43 1.87 21.82
C LYS A 151 30.12 2.74 20.76
N LEU A 152 29.39 3.25 19.76
CA LEU A 152 29.96 4.16 18.75
C LEU A 152 30.12 5.60 19.26
N THR A 153 29.31 6.02 20.23
CA THR A 153 29.43 7.36 20.83
C THR A 153 30.66 7.48 21.76
N SER A 154 31.20 6.35 22.25
CA SER A 154 32.40 6.31 23.10
C SER A 154 33.73 6.26 22.34
N LEU A 155 33.72 6.10 21.01
CA LEU A 155 34.95 6.07 20.17
C LEU A 155 35.21 7.37 19.40
N GLY A 156 34.26 8.31 19.39
CA GLY A 156 34.40 9.60 18.70
C GLY A 156 35.02 10.72 19.54
N SER A 157 35.30 10.51 20.83
CA SER A 157 35.75 11.57 21.76
C SER A 157 37.21 11.45 22.22
N LEU A 158 38.08 10.80 21.44
CA LEU A 158 39.51 10.69 21.76
C LEU A 158 40.41 10.92 20.55
N ALA A 159 40.05 11.90 19.72
CA ALA A 159 40.91 12.42 18.68
C ALA A 159 40.86 13.96 18.70
N ASN A 160 41.36 14.57 19.78
CA ASN A 160 41.92 15.91 19.69
C ASN A 160 42.90 16.17 20.85
N ASN A 161 44.10 16.59 20.45
CA ASN A 161 45.18 17.24 21.21
C ASN A 161 46.07 16.35 22.10
N GLU A 162 47.25 15.97 21.59
CA GLU A 162 48.53 16.70 21.79
C GLU A 162 49.73 15.83 21.35
N SER A 163 50.59 16.36 20.47
CA SER A 163 52.05 16.48 20.71
C SER A 163 52.79 16.98 19.47
N GLU A 164 53.72 17.89 19.75
CA GLU A 164 54.48 18.75 18.86
C GLU A 164 55.69 18.08 18.16
N SER A 165 56.05 18.67 17.02
CA SER A 165 57.40 19.03 16.57
C SER A 165 58.37 17.98 15.98
N THR A 166 59.01 18.44 14.87
CA THR A 166 60.36 18.08 14.35
C THR A 166 60.37 16.78 13.51
N THR A 167 60.70 16.72 12.21
CA THR A 167 61.76 17.39 11.43
C THR A 167 61.55 17.09 9.94
N GLU A 168 61.60 18.09 9.06
CA GLU A 168 61.90 17.93 7.62
C GLU A 168 62.84 19.07 7.21
N LEU A 169 64.09 18.74 6.86
CA LEU A 169 64.93 19.51 5.94
C LEU A 169 65.93 18.55 5.28
N GLU A 170 65.68 18.18 4.02
CA GLU A 170 66.72 17.91 3.04
C GLU A 170 67.16 19.25 2.44
N SER A 171 68.42 19.63 2.65
CA SER A 171 69.34 20.32 1.72
C SER A 171 70.67 20.60 2.43
#